data_AF-A0A392MVJ9-F1
#
_entry.id   AF-A0A392MVJ9-F1
#
_cell.length_a   1.000
_cell.length_b   1.000
_cell.length_c   1.000
_cell.angle_alpha   90.00
_cell.angle_beta   90.00
_cell.angle_gamma   90.00
#
_symmetry.space_group_name_H-M   'P 1'
#
loop_
_entity.id
_entity.type
_entity.pdbx_description
1 polymer ?
#
loop_
_entity_poly.entity_id
_entity_poly.type
_entity_poly.pdbx_seq_one_letter_code
_entity_poly.pdbx_strand_id
1 'polypeptide(L)'
;MKDERLTEYLALIKKKLARFKEFEVKHVPREHNARADVLSKLASTRRKKEGNQSLIQETLSKPSIERSHEVLLICDISNNGWMTPVFRFLSFGEVPEDKKEAAKVKRRACAYVILDGKLYRRGFSIPLL
;
A
#
# COMPACT_ATOMS: atom_id res chain seq x y z
N MET A 1 24.66 -6.83 -26.45
CA MET A 1 24.53 -5.56 -25.70
C MET A 1 23.58 -5.83 -24.54
N LYS A 2 24.08 -5.92 -23.30
CA LYS A 2 23.20 -6.07 -22.12
C LYS A 2 22.56 -4.70 -21.88
N ASP A 3 21.23 -4.68 -21.82
CA ASP A 3 20.49 -3.46 -21.55
C ASP A 3 20.79 -3.00 -20.10
N GLU A 4 21.32 -1.79 -19.97
CA GLU A 4 21.74 -1.18 -18.70
C GLU A 4 20.57 -1.17 -17.70
N ARG A 5 19.35 -0.93 -18.19
CA ARG A 5 18.13 -0.88 -17.38
C ARG A 5 17.74 -2.26 -16.84
N LEU A 6 17.87 -3.31 -17.63
CA LEU A 6 17.61 -4.68 -17.15
C LEU A 6 18.58 -5.06 -16.02
N THR A 7 19.81 -4.54 -16.07
CA THR A 7 20.83 -4.79 -15.04
C THR A 7 20.44 -4.14 -13.71
N GLU A 8 19.90 -2.93 -13.74
CA GLU A 8 19.36 -2.24 -12.56
C GLU A 8 18.15 -2.96 -11.96
N TYR A 9 17.20 -3.40 -12.80
CA TYR A 9 16.06 -4.21 -12.35
C TYR A 9 16.51 -5.51 -11.69
N LEU A 10 17.51 -6.18 -12.27
CA LEU A 10 18.07 -7.41 -11.70
C LEU A 10 18.70 -7.16 -10.32
N ALA A 11 19.45 -6.07 -10.16
CA ALA A 11 20.05 -5.69 -8.88
C ALA A 11 18.97 -5.42 -7.82
N LEU A 12 17.90 -4.72 -8.19
CA LEU A 12 16.77 -4.43 -7.30
C LEU A 12 16.03 -5.70 -6.88
N ILE A 13 15.79 -6.63 -7.80
CA ILE A 13 15.16 -7.92 -7.50
C ILE A 13 16.04 -8.72 -6.55
N LYS A 14 17.36 -8.83 -6.80
CA LYS A 14 18.29 -9.52 -5.90
C LYS A 14 18.25 -8.95 -4.47
N LYS A 15 18.22 -7.62 -4.33
CA LYS A 15 18.11 -6.94 -3.02
C LYS A 15 16.77 -7.27 -2.32
N LYS A 16 15.67 -7.40 -3.05
CA LYS A 16 14.37 -7.78 -2.48
C LYS A 16 14.32 -9.26 -2.11
N LEU A 17 14.87 -10.13 -2.95
CA LEU A 17 14.94 -11.57 -2.72
C LEU A 17 15.75 -11.92 -1.47
N ALA A 18 16.81 -11.17 -1.17
CA ALA A 18 17.61 -11.34 0.05
C ALA A 18 16.82 -11.18 1.37
N ARG A 19 15.60 -10.63 1.33
CA ARG A 19 14.71 -10.54 2.50
C ARG A 19 13.93 -11.82 2.77
N PHE A 20 13.83 -12.71 1.79
CA PHE A 20 13.15 -13.99 1.92
C PHE A 20 14.17 -15.04 2.36
N LYS A 21 13.76 -15.96 3.24
CA LYS A 21 14.60 -17.06 3.69
C LYS A 21 14.95 -18.00 2.52
N GLU A 22 13.95 -18.31 1.69
CA GLU A 22 14.05 -19.16 0.50
C GLU A 22 13.12 -18.59 -0.59
N PHE A 23 13.47 -18.78 -1.86
CA PHE A 23 12.63 -18.38 -3.00
C PHE A 23 12.83 -19.32 -4.19
N GLU A 24 11.81 -19.45 -5.03
CA GLU A 24 11.83 -20.26 -6.26
C GLU A 24 11.18 -19.48 -7.40
N VAL A 25 11.75 -19.59 -8.61
CA VAL A 25 11.20 -18.97 -9.82
C VAL A 25 10.87 -20.07 -10.82
N LYS A 26 9.57 -20.21 -11.15
CA LYS A 26 9.08 -21.16 -12.14
C LYS A 26 8.60 -20.45 -13.38
N HIS A 27 8.95 -20.98 -14.54
CA HIS A 27 8.35 -20.54 -15.79
C HIS A 27 6.92 -21.09 -15.90
N VAL A 28 5.96 -20.20 -16.14
CA VAL A 28 4.54 -20.55 -16.31
C VAL A 28 4.12 -20.17 -17.73
N PRO A 29 3.58 -21.11 -18.54
CA PRO A 29 3.08 -20.80 -19.87
C PRO A 29 2.02 -19.70 -19.83
N ARG A 30 1.96 -18.88 -20.89
CA ARG A 30 1.11 -17.67 -20.91
C ARG A 30 -0.37 -17.96 -20.66
N GLU A 31 -0.88 -19.07 -21.20
CA GLU A 31 -2.26 -19.53 -21.04
C GLU A 31 -2.63 -19.78 -19.56
N HIS A 32 -1.65 -20.17 -18.73
CA HIS A 32 -1.80 -20.42 -17.31
C HIS A 32 -1.56 -19.18 -16.44
N ASN A 33 -1.16 -18.05 -17.02
CA ASN A 33 -0.92 -16.77 -16.32
C ASN A 33 -1.93 -15.68 -16.71
N ALA A 34 -3.13 -16.09 -17.13
CA ALA A 34 -4.18 -15.19 -17.63
C ALA A 34 -4.52 -14.04 -16.65
N ARG A 35 -4.52 -14.29 -15.34
CA ARG A 35 -4.80 -13.24 -14.33
C ARG A 35 -3.77 -12.11 -14.37
N ALA A 36 -2.48 -12.44 -14.40
CA ALA A 36 -1.43 -11.43 -14.48
C ALA A 36 -1.44 -10.70 -15.82
N ASP A 37 -1.75 -11.39 -16.92
CA ASP A 37 -1.90 -10.78 -18.25
C ASP A 37 -3.04 -9.75 -18.28
N VAL A 38 -4.19 -10.05 -17.68
CA VAL A 38 -5.30 -9.09 -17.51
C VAL A 38 -4.87 -7.87 -16.70
N LEU A 39 -4.18 -8.07 -15.57
CA LEU A 39 -3.68 -6.97 -14.75
C LEU A 39 -2.66 -6.10 -15.51
N SER A 40 -1.76 -6.71 -16.28
CA SER A 40 -0.81 -5.98 -17.12
C SER A 40 -1.52 -5.13 -18.16
N LYS A 41 -2.56 -5.67 -18.81
CA LYS A 41 -3.39 -4.92 -19.76
C LYS A 41 -4.10 -3.75 -19.08
N LEU A 42 -4.70 -3.97 -17.91
CA LEU A 42 -5.33 -2.90 -17.11
C LEU A 42 -4.33 -1.79 -16.78
N ALA A 43 -3.13 -2.13 -16.33
CA ALA A 43 -2.08 -1.15 -16.03
C ALA A 43 -1.66 -0.34 -17.26
N SER A 44 -1.64 -0.95 -18.46
CA SER A 44 -1.31 -0.28 -19.72
C SER A 44 -2.45 0.54 -20.32
N THR A 45 -3.70 0.31 -19.93
CA THR A 45 -4.82 1.14 -20.42
C THR A 45 -4.74 2.56 -19.87
N ARG A 46 -4.87 3.57 -20.72
CA ARG A 46 -4.99 4.96 -20.26
C ARG A 46 -6.38 5.18 -19.68
N ARG A 47 -6.46 5.94 -18.58
CA ARG A 47 -7.72 6.42 -18.00
C ARG A 47 -8.60 7.04 -19.10
N LYS A 48 -9.76 6.44 -19.38
CA LYS A 48 -10.79 7.09 -20.19
C LYS A 48 -11.49 8.11 -19.29
N LYS A 49 -11.58 9.37 -19.73
CA LYS A 49 -12.21 10.47 -18.97
C LYS A 49 -13.73 10.32 -18.84
N GLU A 50 -14.36 9.41 -19.57
CA GLU A 50 -15.81 9.25 -19.64
C GLU A 50 -16.20 7.84 -19.19
N GLY A 51 -16.84 7.75 -18.02
CA GLY A 51 -17.38 6.53 -17.43
C GLY A 51 -17.15 6.42 -15.93
N ASN A 52 -18.12 5.88 -15.20
CA ASN A 52 -18.11 5.73 -13.74
C ASN A 52 -16.84 4.98 -13.25
N GLN A 53 -15.93 5.69 -12.60
CA GLN A 53 -14.60 5.20 -12.19
C GLN A 53 -14.63 4.63 -10.77
N SER A 54 -14.99 3.36 -10.61
CA SER A 54 -14.74 2.62 -9.35
C SER A 54 -13.30 2.12 -9.22
N LEU A 55 -12.53 2.17 -10.31
CA LEU A 55 -11.16 1.67 -10.38
C LEU A 55 -10.16 2.80 -10.07
N ILE A 56 -9.26 2.61 -9.10
CA ILE A 56 -8.15 3.52 -8.82
C ILE A 56 -6.92 3.00 -9.59
N GLN A 57 -6.32 3.84 -10.43
CA GLN A 57 -5.13 3.54 -11.22
C GLN A 57 -4.16 4.72 -11.07
N GLU A 58 -2.93 4.42 -10.67
CA GLU A 58 -1.82 5.35 -10.64
C GLU A 58 -0.95 5.12 -11.88
N THR A 59 -0.63 6.19 -12.60
CA THR A 59 0.33 6.14 -13.71
C THR A 59 1.68 6.65 -13.24
N LEU A 60 2.71 5.81 -13.31
CA LEU A 60 4.08 6.20 -13.00
C LEU A 60 4.66 7.02 -14.15
N SER A 61 5.08 8.25 -13.89
CA SER A 61 5.77 9.11 -14.88
C SER A 61 7.25 8.77 -15.06
N LYS A 62 7.83 8.05 -14.10
CA LYS A 62 9.23 7.62 -14.09
C LYS A 62 9.33 6.10 -13.88
N PRO A 63 10.43 5.45 -14.32
CA PRO A 63 10.65 4.02 -14.09
C PRO A 63 10.63 3.65 -12.59
N SER A 64 10.11 2.46 -12.28
CA SER A 64 10.00 1.98 -10.89
C SER A 64 11.35 1.75 -10.18
N ILE A 65 12.44 1.68 -10.93
CA ILE A 65 13.84 1.61 -10.47
C ILE A 65 14.35 2.93 -9.85
N GLU A 66 13.83 4.07 -10.29
CA GLU A 66 14.24 5.39 -9.77
C GLU A 66 13.52 5.77 -8.48
N ARG A 67 12.39 5.11 -8.18
CA ARG A 67 11.67 5.36 -6.93
C ARG A 67 12.34 4.56 -5.80
N SER A 68 12.90 5.28 -4.83
CA SER A 68 12.87 4.81 -3.45
C SER A 68 11.41 4.45 -3.17
N HIS A 69 11.13 3.16 -2.99
CA HIS A 69 9.82 2.72 -2.51
C HIS A 69 9.73 3.16 -1.04
N GLU A 70 9.57 4.46 -0.82
CA GLU A 70 8.74 4.93 0.27
C GLU A 70 7.34 4.43 -0.10
N VAL A 71 7.09 3.15 0.20
CA VAL A 71 5.78 2.84 0.79
C VAL A 71 5.67 3.92 1.84
N LEU A 72 4.75 4.86 1.66
CA LEU A 72 4.37 5.79 2.69
C LEU A 72 3.97 4.89 3.86
N LEU A 73 4.96 4.57 4.69
CA LEU A 73 4.76 4.14 6.04
C LEU A 73 4.15 5.40 6.59
N ILE A 74 2.81 5.47 6.55
CA ILE A 74 2.07 6.53 7.22
C ILE A 74 2.18 6.19 8.72
N CYS A 75 3.41 6.18 9.21
CA CYS A 75 3.85 5.88 10.55
C CYS A 75 4.68 7.06 11.06
N ASP A 76 4.42 8.25 10.54
CA ASP A 76 4.86 9.46 11.22
C ASP A 76 3.84 9.79 12.32
N ILE A 77 3.75 8.89 13.31
CA ILE A 77 3.08 9.18 14.60
C ILE A 77 3.88 10.27 15.35
N SER A 78 5.15 10.47 14.99
CA SER A 78 6.06 11.46 15.57
C SER A 78 5.69 12.91 15.25
N ASN A 79 5.05 13.20 14.11
CA ASN A 79 4.77 14.58 13.71
C ASN A 79 3.49 15.18 14.30
N ASN A 80 2.99 14.69 15.45
CA ASN A 80 1.74 15.15 16.07
C ASN A 80 0.55 15.24 15.10
N GLY A 81 0.55 14.42 14.05
CA GLY A 81 -0.47 14.42 13.03
C GLY A 81 -1.80 13.88 13.57
N TRP A 82 -2.83 13.92 12.75
CA TRP A 82 -4.16 13.41 13.11
C TRP A 82 -4.17 11.93 13.55
N MET A 83 -3.14 11.16 13.22
CA MET A 83 -2.99 9.74 13.57
C MET A 83 -2.52 9.51 15.01
N THR A 84 -1.75 10.44 15.59
CA THR A 84 -1.23 10.31 16.96
C THR A 84 -2.36 10.08 17.98
N PRO A 85 -3.46 10.86 18.00
CA PRO A 85 -4.55 10.59 18.92
C PRO A 85 -5.33 9.32 18.56
N VAL A 86 -5.40 8.91 17.29
CA VAL A 86 -6.06 7.65 16.89
C VAL A 86 -5.25 6.44 17.35
N PHE A 87 -3.93 6.48 17.20
CA PHE A 87 -3.02 5.44 17.65
C PHE A 87 -3.02 5.33 19.18
N ARG A 88 -2.93 6.45 19.90
CA ARG A 88 -2.99 6.46 21.37
C ARG A 88 -4.32 5.92 21.89
N PHE A 89 -5.43 6.28 21.24
CA PHE A 89 -6.74 5.74 21.57
C PHE A 89 -6.80 4.21 21.38
N LEU A 90 -6.28 3.68 20.27
CA LEU A 90 -6.31 2.24 19.98
C LEU A 90 -5.30 1.42 20.79
N SER A 91 -4.15 2.00 21.16
CA SER A 91 -3.10 1.32 21.93
C SER A 91 -3.29 1.42 23.44
N PHE A 92 -3.67 2.60 23.95
CA PHE A 92 -3.67 2.93 25.38
C PHE A 92 -5.04 3.35 25.91
N GLY A 93 -6.05 3.50 25.05
CA GLY A 93 -7.37 4.00 25.45
C GLY A 93 -7.41 5.49 25.78
N GLU A 94 -6.35 6.25 25.49
CA GLU A 94 -6.28 7.70 25.74
C GLU A 94 -7.23 8.47 24.83
N VAL A 95 -7.93 9.45 25.39
CA VAL A 95 -8.87 10.30 24.66
C VAL A 95 -8.58 11.77 25.00
N PRO A 96 -8.63 12.70 24.02
CA PRO A 96 -8.53 14.13 24.30
C PRO A 96 -9.59 14.60 25.30
N GLU A 97 -9.23 15.58 26.13
CA GLU A 97 -10.10 16.15 27.16
C GLU A 97 -11.27 16.93 26.55
N ASP A 98 -11.07 17.54 25.38
CA ASP A 98 -12.14 18.15 24.59
C ASP A 98 -13.07 17.07 24.02
N LYS A 99 -14.33 17.11 24.46
CA LYS A 99 -15.42 16.23 24.00
C LYS A 99 -15.58 16.21 22.47
N LYS A 100 -15.34 17.34 21.78
CA LYS A 100 -15.47 17.40 20.30
C LYS A 100 -14.35 16.63 19.62
N GLU A 101 -13.11 16.84 20.03
CA GLU A 101 -11.97 16.10 19.50
C GLU A 101 -12.01 14.63 19.91
N ALA A 102 -12.46 14.30 21.12
CA ALA A 102 -12.71 12.93 21.58
C ALA A 102 -13.67 12.17 20.64
N ALA A 103 -14.80 12.79 20.27
CA ALA A 103 -15.76 12.18 19.36
C ALA A 103 -15.17 11.95 17.95
N LYS A 104 -14.38 12.91 17.47
CA LYS A 104 -13.70 12.84 16.16
C LYS A 104 -12.64 11.73 16.12
N VAL A 105 -11.86 11.58 17.19
CA VAL A 105 -10.87 10.51 17.33
C VAL A 105 -11.56 9.15 17.35
N LYS A 106 -12.62 8.98 18.14
CA LYS A 106 -13.41 7.73 18.18
C LYS A 106 -13.97 7.36 16.81
N ARG A 107 -14.61 8.30 16.11
CA ARG A 107 -15.14 8.06 14.75
C ARG A 107 -14.06 7.64 13.77
N ARG A 108 -12.89 8.29 13.82
CA ARG A 108 -11.76 7.93 12.96
C ARG A 108 -11.23 6.55 13.30
N ALA A 109 -11.04 6.24 14.58
CA ALA A 109 -10.48 4.98 15.06
C ALA A 109 -11.28 3.74 14.60
N CYS A 110 -12.60 3.86 14.41
CA CYS A 110 -13.42 2.75 13.87
C CYS A 110 -12.93 2.21 12.52
N ALA A 111 -12.29 3.07 11.71
CA ALA A 111 -11.77 2.73 10.39
C ALA A 111 -10.32 2.20 10.43
N TYR A 112 -9.71 2.01 11.61
CA TYR A 112 -8.32 1.58 11.74
C TYR A 112 -8.17 0.40 12.72
N VAL A 113 -7.05 -0.32 12.62
CA VAL A 113 -6.64 -1.42 13.49
C VAL A 113 -5.12 -1.37 13.67
N ILE A 114 -4.63 -1.83 14.81
CA ILE A 114 -3.19 -1.96 15.07
C ILE A 114 -2.79 -3.42 14.89
N LEU A 115 -1.82 -3.68 14.00
CA LEU A 115 -1.21 -5.00 13.79
C LEU A 115 0.31 -4.85 13.89
N ASP A 116 0.96 -5.67 14.71
CA ASP A 116 2.41 -5.62 14.95
C ASP A 116 2.93 -4.21 15.28
N GLY A 117 2.20 -3.46 16.11
CA GLY A 117 2.55 -2.09 16.51
C GLY A 117 2.40 -1.03 15.42
N LYS A 118 1.80 -1.37 14.27
CA LYS A 118 1.58 -0.46 13.14
C LYS A 118 0.09 -0.22 12.92
N LEU A 119 -0.28 1.03 12.61
CA LEU A 119 -1.65 1.43 12.35
C LEU A 119 -2.04 1.14 10.89
N TYR A 120 -3.08 0.33 10.68
CA TYR A 120 -3.63 -0.03 9.37
C TYR A 120 -5.04 0.49 9.22
N ARG A 121 -5.41 0.92 8.01
CA ARG A 121 -6.80 1.25 7.68
C ARG A 121 -7.56 -0.04 7.37
N ARG A 122 -8.71 -0.22 8.02
CA ARG A 122 -9.67 -1.29 7.71
C ARG A 122 -10.16 -1.13 6.27
N GLY A 123 -10.18 -2.23 5.53
CA GLY A 123 -10.70 -2.25 4.15
C GLY A 123 -12.18 -1.84 4.11
N PHE A 124 -12.62 -1.26 3.00
CA PHE A 124 -14.02 -0.89 2.77
C PHE A 124 -14.98 -2.09 2.73
N SER A 125 -14.45 -3.33 2.65
CA SER A 125 -15.20 -4.57 2.46
C SER A 125 -15.14 -5.51 3.66
N ILE A 126 -15.01 -5.00 4.88
CA ILE A 126 -15.28 -5.82 6.07
C ILE A 126 -16.80 -5.83 6.23
N PRO A 127 -17.51 -6.96 6.06
CA PRO A 127 -18.91 -7.03 6.42
C PRO A 127 -18.98 -6.72 7.92
N LEU A 128 -19.87 -5.78 8.27
CA LEU A 128 -20.20 -5.48 9.65
C LEU A 128 -20.69 -6.79 10.30
N LEU A 129 -19.84 -7.39 11.12
CA LEU A 129 -20.29 -8.33 12.15
C LEU A 129 -21.00 -7.53 13.24
#